data_AF-A0A6B2USY2-F1
#
_entry.id   AF-A0A6B2USY2-F1
#
_cell.length_a   1.000
_cell.length_b   1.000
_cell.length_c   1.000
_cell.angle_alpha   90.00
_cell.angle_beta   90.00
_cell.angle_gamma   90.00
#
_symmetry.space_group_name_H-M   'P 1'
#
loop_
_entity.id
_entity.type
_entity.pdbx_description
1 polymer ?
#
loop_
_entity_poly.entity_id
_entity_poly.type
_entity_poly.pdbx_seq_one_letter_code
_entity_poly.pdbx_strand_id
1 'polypeptide(L)'
;MPDDAVAREAAEADALFAHPAVPPEATLSYGGHPDQVVDFYAPRGPEHPGGHPLVLVLHGGAWRATYDRAHLTPFAGLLARRGFAVALAEYRRGAGLPGQGAKARPGRWPETFDDIATVLDTLPDLARKALPRADPARTVLCGHSSGGHLALWAAARH
;
A
#
# COMPACT_ATOMS: atom_id res chain seq x y z
N MET A 1 -26.17 -18.60 -17.37
CA MET A 1 -25.83 -17.53 -16.43
C MET A 1 -24.33 -17.38 -16.46
N PRO A 2 -23.75 -16.20 -16.74
CA PRO A 2 -22.35 -15.97 -16.40
C PRO A 2 -22.18 -16.39 -14.94
N ASP A 3 -21.16 -17.19 -14.65
CA ASP A 3 -20.97 -17.78 -13.34
C ASP A 3 -20.97 -16.65 -12.28
N ASP A 4 -21.88 -16.69 -11.30
CA ASP A 4 -22.16 -15.57 -10.37
C ASP A 4 -20.87 -15.06 -9.68
N ALA A 5 -19.88 -15.94 -9.52
CA ALA A 5 -18.55 -15.60 -9.03
C ALA A 5 -17.79 -14.63 -9.94
N VAL A 6 -17.83 -14.83 -11.27
CA VAL A 6 -17.19 -13.96 -12.25
C VAL A 6 -17.85 -12.59 -12.27
N ALA A 7 -19.18 -12.55 -12.21
CA ALA A 7 -19.92 -11.29 -12.15
C ALA A 7 -19.60 -10.51 -10.86
N ARG A 8 -19.48 -11.19 -9.72
CA ARG A 8 -19.09 -10.56 -8.45
C ARG A 8 -17.65 -10.05 -8.47
N GLU A 9 -16.72 -10.80 -9.04
CA GLU A 9 -15.32 -10.37 -9.18
C GLU A 9 -15.18 -9.14 -10.09
N ALA A 10 -15.92 -9.10 -11.20
CA ALA A 10 -15.97 -7.93 -12.08
C ALA A 10 -16.54 -6.70 -11.35
N ALA A 11 -17.64 -6.86 -10.61
CA ALA A 11 -18.22 -5.77 -9.82
C ALA A 11 -17.29 -5.28 -8.71
N GLU A 12 -16.52 -6.18 -8.07
CA GLU A 12 -15.50 -5.80 -7.08
C GLU A 12 -14.36 -5.01 -7.73
N ALA A 13 -13.87 -5.45 -8.90
CA ALA A 13 -12.86 -4.71 -9.65
C ALA A 13 -13.37 -3.32 -10.06
N ASP A 14 -14.58 -3.22 -10.60
CA ASP A 14 -15.20 -1.95 -10.96
C ASP A 14 -15.28 -1.00 -9.77
N ALA A 15 -15.64 -1.51 -8.59
CA ALA A 15 -15.69 -0.72 -7.37
C ALA A 15 -14.30 -0.26 -6.90
N LEU A 16 -13.27 -1.12 -6.95
CA LEU A 16 -11.91 -0.78 -6.54
C LEU A 16 -11.28 0.28 -7.44
N PHE A 17 -11.60 0.28 -8.74
CA PHE A 17 -11.04 1.21 -9.73
C PHE A 17 -12.01 2.33 -10.14
N ALA A 18 -13.10 2.53 -9.40
CA ALA A 18 -14.13 3.53 -9.71
C ALA A 18 -13.63 4.99 -9.65
N HIS A 19 -12.48 5.24 -8.99
CA HIS A 19 -11.89 6.56 -8.88
C HIS A 19 -10.61 6.67 -9.73
N PRO A 20 -10.37 7.82 -10.38
CA PRO A 20 -9.18 8.02 -11.19
C PRO A 20 -7.92 7.96 -10.31
N ALA A 21 -6.90 7.29 -10.81
CA ALA A 21 -5.62 7.17 -10.12
C ALA A 21 -4.99 8.55 -9.84
N VAL A 22 -4.31 8.66 -8.71
CA VAL A 22 -3.57 9.88 -8.33
C VAL A 22 -2.08 9.58 -8.33
N PRO A 23 -1.27 10.26 -9.17
CA PRO A 23 0.16 10.00 -9.21
C PRO A 23 0.84 10.41 -7.90
N PRO A 24 1.83 9.64 -7.41
CA PRO A 24 2.65 10.04 -6.28
C PRO A 24 3.66 11.12 -6.68
N GLU A 25 4.18 11.84 -5.69
CA GLU A 25 5.30 12.76 -5.89
C GLU A 25 6.63 12.01 -6.07
N ALA A 26 6.77 10.83 -5.45
CA ALA A 26 7.94 9.95 -5.64
C ALA A 26 7.57 8.49 -5.41
N THR A 27 8.28 7.58 -6.08
CA THR A 27 8.26 6.14 -5.80
C THR A 27 9.67 5.71 -5.46
N LEU A 28 9.87 5.09 -4.29
CA LEU A 28 11.18 4.61 -3.85
C LEU A 28 11.13 3.10 -3.57
N SER A 29 12.20 2.39 -3.90
CA SER A 29 12.35 0.97 -3.57
C SER A 29 12.83 0.78 -2.13
N TYR A 30 12.25 -0.20 -1.43
CA TYR A 30 12.71 -0.67 -0.12
C TYR A 30 13.44 -2.02 -0.19
N GLY A 31 13.50 -2.63 -1.38
CA GLY A 31 14.20 -3.89 -1.63
C GLY A 31 14.46 -4.12 -3.13
N GLY A 32 14.98 -5.30 -3.47
CA GLY A 32 15.39 -5.64 -4.84
C GLY A 32 14.29 -6.21 -5.75
N HIS A 33 13.13 -6.55 -5.20
CA HIS A 33 12.02 -7.09 -5.98
C HIS A 33 11.17 -5.94 -6.59
N PRO A 34 10.57 -6.10 -7.79
CA PRO A 34 9.75 -5.05 -8.42
C PRO A 34 8.58 -4.56 -7.57
N ASP A 35 7.96 -5.45 -6.80
CA ASP A 35 6.89 -5.13 -5.84
C ASP A 35 7.40 -4.46 -4.56
N GLN A 36 8.71 -4.36 -4.33
CA GLN A 36 9.26 -3.76 -3.12
C GLN A 36 9.44 -2.25 -3.27
N VAL A 37 8.30 -1.55 -3.41
CA VAL A 37 8.24 -0.10 -3.62
C VAL A 37 7.26 0.60 -2.68
N VAL A 38 7.50 1.88 -2.42
CA VAL A 38 6.59 2.77 -1.70
C VAL A 38 6.36 4.04 -2.53
N ASP A 39 5.09 4.37 -2.73
CA ASP A 39 4.66 5.63 -3.32
C ASP A 39 4.47 6.67 -2.21
N PHE A 40 5.05 7.86 -2.39
CA PHE A 40 5.00 8.95 -1.42
C PHE A 40 4.11 10.08 -1.91
N TYR A 41 3.19 10.50 -1.04
CA TYR A 41 2.32 11.63 -1.29
C TYR A 41 2.60 12.79 -0.34
N ALA A 42 2.89 13.96 -0.90
CA ALA A 42 3.25 15.15 -0.14
C ALA A 42 2.00 15.79 0.51
N PRO A 43 2.05 16.16 1.81
CA PRO A 43 0.97 16.86 2.47
C PRO A 43 0.70 18.19 1.75
N ARG A 44 -0.57 18.51 1.56
CA ARG A 44 -1.01 19.80 1.00
C ARG A 44 -1.68 20.63 2.08
N GLY A 45 -1.41 21.93 2.08
CA GLY A 45 -1.93 22.86 3.07
C GLY A 45 -0.81 23.58 3.82
N PRO A 46 -1.14 24.30 4.92
CA PRO A 46 -0.15 25.04 5.69
C PRO A 46 0.90 24.12 6.30
N GLU A 47 2.13 24.62 6.37
CA GLU A 47 3.21 23.89 7.03
C GLU A 47 2.94 23.75 8.52
N HIS A 48 3.26 22.57 9.07
CA HIS A 48 3.21 22.33 10.50
C HIS A 48 4.63 22.43 11.11
N PRO A 49 4.87 23.29 12.12
CA PRO A 49 6.20 23.46 12.71
C PRO A 49 6.82 22.17 13.27
N GLY A 50 6.00 21.22 13.70
CA GLY A 50 6.42 19.88 14.16
C GLY A 50 6.48 18.81 13.07
N GLY A 51 6.40 19.19 11.79
CA GLY A 51 6.27 18.27 10.67
C GLY A 51 4.85 17.71 10.49
N HIS A 52 4.67 16.92 9.45
CA HIS A 52 3.40 16.29 9.10
C HIS A 52 3.38 14.83 9.57
N PRO A 53 2.34 14.37 10.29
CA PRO A 53 2.21 12.96 10.63
C PRO A 53 2.22 12.10 9.36
N LEU A 54 2.88 10.95 9.45
CA LEU A 54 3.04 10.01 8.35
C LEU A 54 1.95 8.93 8.43
N VAL A 55 1.28 8.65 7.32
CA VAL A 55 0.34 7.52 7.21
C VAL A 55 0.95 6.47 6.30
N LEU A 56 1.27 5.30 6.84
CA LEU A 56 1.61 4.12 6.07
C LEU A 56 0.30 3.42 5.66
N VAL A 57 -0.01 3.46 4.36
CA VAL A 57 -1.20 2.85 3.77
C VAL A 57 -0.83 1.51 3.15
N LEU A 58 -1.55 0.46 3.55
CA LEU A 58 -1.43 -0.90 3.00
C LEU A 58 -2.70 -1.27 2.21
N HIS A 59 -2.52 -1.63 0.95
CA HIS A 59 -3.64 -1.88 0.05
C HIS A 59 -4.33 -3.24 0.29
N GLY A 60 -5.54 -3.39 -0.27
CA GLY A 60 -6.34 -4.60 -0.17
C GLY A 60 -6.10 -5.58 -1.32
N GLY A 61 -7.10 -6.43 -1.61
CA GLY A 61 -7.07 -7.35 -2.75
C GLY A 61 -6.76 -8.81 -2.39
N ALA A 62 -7.00 -9.20 -1.13
CA ALA A 62 -6.84 -10.58 -0.64
C ALA A 62 -5.46 -11.18 -0.98
N TRP A 63 -4.41 -10.34 -0.95
CA TRP A 63 -3.03 -10.70 -1.29
C TRP A 63 -2.84 -11.26 -2.71
N ARG A 64 -3.79 -11.03 -3.61
CA ARG A 64 -3.77 -11.54 -4.99
C ARG A 64 -2.96 -10.61 -5.89
N ALA A 65 -2.19 -11.18 -6.82
CA ALA A 65 -1.35 -10.42 -7.76
C ALA A 65 -2.13 -9.44 -8.67
N THR A 66 -3.45 -9.65 -8.85
CA THR A 66 -4.29 -8.81 -9.71
C THR A 66 -4.57 -7.42 -9.12
N TYR A 67 -4.37 -7.24 -7.81
CA TYR A 67 -4.68 -5.99 -7.13
C TYR A 67 -3.41 -5.43 -6.50
N ASP A 68 -2.91 -4.36 -7.11
CA ASP A 68 -1.77 -3.62 -6.61
C ASP A 68 -2.17 -2.37 -5.86
N ARG A 69 -1.20 -1.61 -5.36
CA ARG A 69 -1.48 -0.36 -4.64
C ARG A 69 -2.26 0.69 -5.46
N ALA A 70 -2.35 0.59 -6.79
CA ALA A 70 -2.91 1.63 -7.65
C ALA A 70 -4.36 1.99 -7.27
N HIS A 71 -5.16 1.00 -6.83
CA HIS A 71 -6.55 1.21 -6.41
C HIS A 71 -6.71 2.07 -5.15
N LEU A 72 -5.66 2.20 -4.32
CA LEU A 72 -5.68 3.08 -3.14
C LEU A 72 -5.00 4.44 -3.37
N THR A 73 -4.46 4.70 -4.57
CA THR A 73 -3.90 6.02 -4.89
C THR A 73 -4.90 7.18 -4.69
N PRO A 74 -6.22 7.05 -4.97
CA PRO A 74 -7.17 8.13 -4.70
C PRO A 74 -7.33 8.42 -3.20
N PHE A 75 -7.25 7.37 -2.36
CA PHE A 75 -7.30 7.49 -0.91
C PHE A 75 -6.03 8.12 -0.35
N ALA A 76 -4.85 7.71 -0.84
CA ALA A 76 -3.58 8.33 -0.48
C ALA A 76 -3.56 9.83 -0.85
N GLY A 77 -4.02 10.17 -2.06
CA GLY A 77 -4.17 11.55 -2.49
C GLY A 77 -5.17 12.36 -1.65
N LEU A 78 -6.24 11.74 -1.16
CA LEU A 78 -7.19 12.37 -0.24
C LEU A 78 -6.54 12.71 1.11
N LEU A 79 -5.79 11.76 1.69
CA LEU A 79 -5.07 11.98 2.94
C LEU A 79 -4.02 13.09 2.80
N ALA A 80 -3.27 13.10 1.71
CA ALA A 80 -2.32 14.17 1.38
C ALA A 80 -3.01 15.55 1.31
N ARG A 81 -4.18 15.64 0.67
CA ARG A 81 -5.00 16.88 0.64
C ARG A 81 -5.50 17.32 2.01
N ARG A 82 -5.49 16.44 3.01
CA ARG A 82 -5.85 16.74 4.40
C ARG A 82 -4.64 17.05 5.28
N GLY A 83 -3.46 17.22 4.70
CA GLY A 83 -2.25 17.65 5.41
C GLY A 83 -1.39 16.52 5.98
N PHE A 84 -1.67 15.26 5.62
CA PHE A 84 -0.85 14.11 6.01
C PHE A 84 0.26 13.85 5.00
N ALA A 85 1.44 13.46 5.48
CA ALA A 85 2.40 12.78 4.63
C ALA A 85 1.92 11.34 4.46
N VAL A 86 1.99 10.77 3.26
CA VAL A 86 1.48 9.41 3.01
C VAL A 86 2.54 8.56 2.33
N ALA A 87 2.71 7.35 2.84
CA ALA A 87 3.49 6.28 2.24
C ALA A 87 2.53 5.15 1.86
N LEU A 88 2.27 4.95 0.58
CA LEU A 88 1.44 3.87 0.07
C LEU A 88 2.36 2.74 -0.37
N ALA A 89 2.44 1.68 0.44
CA ALA A 89 3.37 0.59 0.19
C ALA A 89 2.79 -0.43 -0.78
N GLU A 90 3.65 -0.90 -1.68
CA GLU A 90 3.51 -2.16 -2.36
C GLU A 90 4.17 -3.28 -1.56
N TYR A 91 3.77 -4.52 -1.79
CA TYR A 91 4.42 -5.70 -1.25
C TYR A 91 4.24 -6.90 -2.18
N ARG A 92 5.10 -7.91 -2.05
CA ARG A 92 4.96 -9.15 -2.82
C ARG A 92 3.60 -9.78 -2.54
N ARG A 93 2.81 -9.88 -3.60
CA ARG A 93 1.53 -10.60 -3.66
C ARG A 93 1.79 -11.91 -4.37
N GLY A 94 1.10 -12.97 -3.97
CA GLY A 94 1.52 -14.32 -4.36
C GLY A 94 1.56 -14.48 -5.89
N ALA A 95 2.59 -15.19 -6.38
CA ALA A 95 2.79 -15.39 -7.80
C ALA A 95 1.83 -16.43 -8.38
N GLY A 96 1.50 -16.29 -9.68
CA GLY A 96 1.20 -17.46 -10.49
C GLY A 96 2.49 -18.27 -10.65
N LEU A 97 2.56 -19.47 -10.10
CA LEU A 97 3.74 -20.34 -10.29
C LEU A 97 3.90 -20.68 -11.78
N PRO A 98 5.11 -20.61 -12.36
CA PRO A 98 5.34 -21.05 -13.73
C PRO A 98 4.83 -22.47 -13.93
N GLY A 99 3.98 -22.69 -14.94
CA GLY A 99 3.46 -24.01 -15.30
C GLY A 99 2.18 -24.47 -14.58
N GLN A 100 1.53 -23.67 -13.72
CA GLN A 100 0.28 -24.08 -13.04
C GLN A 100 -1.03 -23.51 -13.64
N GLY A 101 -0.98 -22.85 -14.80
CA GLY A 101 -2.17 -22.17 -15.34
C GLY A 101 -2.74 -21.13 -14.35
N ALA A 102 -3.92 -20.60 -14.62
CA ALA A 102 -4.53 -19.43 -13.96
C ALA A 102 -4.91 -19.59 -12.46
N LYS A 103 -4.19 -20.38 -11.66
CA LYS A 103 -4.37 -20.44 -10.20
C LYS A 103 -3.29 -19.62 -9.51
N ALA A 104 -3.35 -18.30 -9.68
CA ALA A 104 -2.59 -17.37 -8.85
C ALA A 104 -2.92 -17.65 -7.38
N ARG A 105 -1.90 -17.98 -6.59
CA ARG A 105 -2.07 -18.19 -5.15
C ARG A 105 -1.92 -16.83 -4.46
N PRO A 106 -2.76 -16.49 -3.48
CA PRO A 106 -2.55 -15.32 -2.64
C PRO A 106 -1.14 -15.29 -2.03
N GLY A 107 -0.68 -14.09 -1.68
CA GLY A 107 0.56 -13.83 -0.94
C GLY A 107 0.73 -14.79 0.23
N ARG A 108 1.98 -15.15 0.50
CA ARG A 108 2.32 -16.24 1.40
C ARG A 108 3.09 -15.70 2.59
N TRP A 109 2.94 -16.44 3.67
CA TRP A 109 3.92 -16.41 4.74
C TRP A 109 5.18 -17.16 4.26
N PRO A 110 6.39 -16.62 4.49
CA PRO A 110 6.67 -15.37 5.19
C PRO A 110 6.75 -14.12 4.29
N GLU A 111 6.79 -14.24 2.96
CA GLU A 111 7.27 -13.19 2.06
C GLU A 111 6.50 -11.86 2.16
N THR A 112 5.17 -11.92 2.19
CA THR A 112 4.35 -10.70 2.33
C THR A 112 4.59 -10.02 3.68
N PHE A 113 4.81 -10.81 4.73
CA PHE A 113 5.01 -10.30 6.08
C PHE A 113 6.43 -9.75 6.27
N ASP A 114 7.42 -10.41 5.68
CA ASP A 114 8.80 -9.91 5.60
C ASP A 114 8.87 -8.58 4.85
N ASP A 115 8.06 -8.41 3.80
CA ASP A 115 7.95 -7.14 3.08
C ASP A 115 7.36 -6.04 3.96
N ILE A 116 6.26 -6.30 4.67
CA ILE A 116 5.68 -5.32 5.60
C ILE A 116 6.64 -4.96 6.74
N ALA A 117 7.35 -5.96 7.27
CA ALA A 117 8.41 -5.75 8.24
C ALA A 117 9.51 -4.84 7.70
N THR A 118 10.01 -5.13 6.49
CA THR A 118 11.07 -4.35 5.84
C THR A 118 10.61 -2.92 5.53
N VAL A 119 9.36 -2.74 5.08
CA VAL A 119 8.77 -1.41 4.87
C VAL A 119 8.81 -0.63 6.17
N LEU A 120 8.35 -1.19 7.30
CA LEU A 120 8.37 -0.50 8.59
C LEU A 120 9.79 -0.13 9.04
N ASP A 121 10.74 -1.06 8.92
CA ASP A 121 12.11 -0.86 9.36
C ASP A 121 12.83 0.22 8.51
N THR A 122 12.46 0.37 7.24
CA THR A 122 13.06 1.33 6.29
C THR A 122 12.27 2.63 6.13
N LEU A 123 11.01 2.68 6.60
CA LEU A 123 10.09 3.79 6.37
C LEU A 123 10.66 5.15 6.82
N PRO A 124 11.31 5.31 7.98
CA PRO A 124 11.81 6.62 8.40
C PRO A 124 12.84 7.21 7.43
N ASP A 125 13.70 6.38 6.85
CA ASP A 125 14.73 6.82 5.92
C ASP A 125 14.16 7.11 4.53
N LEU A 126 13.22 6.29 4.06
CA LEU A 126 12.52 6.53 2.80
C LEU A 126 11.67 7.81 2.88
N ALA A 127 10.94 7.99 3.98
CA ALA A 127 10.13 9.18 4.21
C ALA A 127 10.99 10.45 4.27
N ARG A 128 12.16 10.42 4.94
CA ARG A 128 13.08 11.57 4.98
C ARG A 128 13.61 11.94 3.59
N LYS A 129 13.83 10.95 2.72
CA LYS A 129 14.30 11.16 1.34
C LYS A 129 13.19 11.73 0.44
N ALA A 130 11.98 11.16 0.51
CA ALA A 130 10.89 11.55 -0.37
C ALA A 130 10.13 12.79 0.12
N LEU A 131 9.94 12.93 1.43
CA LEU A 131 9.08 13.92 2.09
C LEU A 131 9.81 14.54 3.30
N PRO A 132 10.72 15.51 3.10
CA PRO A 132 11.57 16.05 4.18
C PRO A 132 10.84 16.68 5.38
N ARG A 133 9.56 17.02 5.21
CA ARG A 133 8.68 17.59 6.27
C ARG A 133 7.79 16.54 6.95
N ALA A 134 7.86 15.27 6.54
CA ALA A 134 7.17 14.19 7.24
C ALA A 134 7.84 13.92 8.60
N ASP A 135 7.03 13.50 9.57
CA ASP A 135 7.46 13.10 10.90
C ASP A 135 7.19 11.60 11.11
N PRO A 136 8.17 10.72 10.84
CA PRO A 136 8.02 9.28 11.00
C PRO A 136 7.80 8.84 12.46
N ALA A 137 8.14 9.67 13.45
CA ALA A 137 7.85 9.36 14.85
C ALA A 137 6.34 9.41 15.15
N ARG A 138 5.56 10.09 14.30
CA ARG A 138 4.09 10.13 14.34
C ARG A 138 3.50 9.35 13.16
N THR A 139 3.90 8.09 13.05
CA THR A 139 3.37 7.17 12.03
C THR A 139 2.06 6.54 12.45
N VAL A 140 1.07 6.57 11.55
CA VAL A 140 -0.19 5.83 11.66
C VAL A 140 -0.23 4.73 10.60
N LEU A 141 -0.55 3.51 11.03
CA LEU A 141 -0.83 2.39 10.14
C LEU A 141 -2.29 2.42 9.69
N CYS A 142 -2.53 2.37 8.39
CA CYS A 142 -3.86 2.30 7.81
C CYS A 142 -3.89 1.21 6.74
N GLY A 143 -4.97 0.42 6.69
CA GLY A 143 -5.08 -0.60 5.67
C GLY A 143 -6.51 -0.96 5.30
N HIS A 144 -6.70 -1.34 4.04
CA HIS A 144 -7.98 -1.78 3.50
C HIS A 144 -8.01 -3.31 3.37
N SER A 145 -9.05 -3.98 3.90
CA SER A 145 -9.24 -5.44 3.75
C SER A 145 -7.99 -6.24 4.19
N SER A 146 -7.35 -7.00 3.28
CA SER A 146 -6.08 -7.69 3.54
C SER A 146 -4.96 -6.76 4.03
N GLY A 147 -4.94 -5.50 3.59
CA GLY A 147 -4.02 -4.48 4.09
C GLY A 147 -4.34 -4.05 5.53
N GLY A 148 -5.62 -4.05 5.91
CA GLY A 148 -6.04 -3.81 7.30
C GLY A 148 -5.61 -4.94 8.22
N HIS A 149 -5.70 -6.18 7.74
CA HIS A 149 -5.10 -7.34 8.42
C HIS A 149 -3.58 -7.18 8.57
N LEU A 150 -2.86 -6.80 7.52
CA LEU A 150 -1.40 -6.57 7.59
C LEU A 150 -1.04 -5.43 8.56
N ALA A 151 -1.83 -4.35 8.58
CA ALA A 151 -1.63 -3.23 9.51
C ALA A 151 -1.80 -3.68 10.96
N LEU A 152 -2.82 -4.49 11.26
CA LEU A 152 -3.04 -5.04 12.60
C LEU A 152 -1.92 -5.99 13.02
N TRP A 153 -1.51 -6.91 12.14
CA TRP A 153 -0.38 -7.79 12.41
C TRP A 153 0.91 -7.00 12.69
N ALA A 154 1.19 -5.99 11.87
CA ALA A 154 2.39 -5.19 11.99
C ALA A 154 2.43 -4.38 13.30
N ALA A 155 1.28 -3.85 13.73
CA ALA A 155 1.15 -3.16 15.01
C ALA A 155 1.36 -4.09 16.23
N ALA A 156 1.10 -5.39 16.08
CA ALA A 156 1.24 -6.40 17.13
C ALA A 156 2.57 -7.17 17.08
N ARG A 157 3.50 -6.80 16.18
CA ARG A 157 4.77 -7.52 15.94
C ARG A 157 5.81 -7.38 17.07
N HIS A 158 5.48 -6.71 18.18
CA HIS A 158 6.42 -6.39 19.27
C HIS A 158 5.88 -6.77 20.64
#